data_AF-A0A7Y7D1B8-F1
#
_entry.id   AF-A0A7Y7D1B8-F1
#
_cell.length_a   1.000
_cell.length_b   1.000
_cell.length_c   1.000
_cell.angle_alpha   90.00
_cell.angle_beta   90.00
_cell.angle_gamma   90.00
#
_symmetry.space_group_name_H-M   'P 1'
#
loop_
_entity.id
_entity.type
_entity.pdbx_description
1 polymer ?
#
loop_
_entity_poly.entity_id
_entity_poly.type
_entity_poly.pdbx_seq_one_letter_code
_entity_poly.pdbx_strand_id
1 'polypeptide(L)'
;MLTRLSLRLRIFLFFCLLAFGGIAVTAGALWAGYSRAEQPELSDAFIFSGLLSTFAILGLCAGVWLLFDENVAKPIERLAAGMRARAHAGVSKDLDTHGARYLGDLAAAAQGLAGQLGTSALNAAEAIARETEHLEAEKTRLAALLTDIPIATVMASPAHQIVLYDGQAAAVLAQEAPPRLNAPLSDYLDLTGLEAAYGRLVRSGMEVQAEVKSASGTQVFDLRLKPLGGAPGYIILFEGAHAGLAPEDARPLTYDFALLDTEHADLDTRRLSSLSYVVFDTETTGLLPHKDEIVQIGALRVVRSRIIEGETFETLVNPGRPIPAVSSKVHGITDAMVRGRPGIASAARHFHRFASDAVIVAHNAPFDMAFLHRHAKRTGVTWDQPVLDTVLLSAVLFGASQEHTLDALCDRLDVTIPPALRHTAMGDARATAEVFCKMLPMLEARGLNTFGAVLEETRRHGRLIEDMN
;
A
#
# COMPACT_ATOMS: atom_id res chain seq x y z
N MET A 1 2.73 16.24 -25.87
CA MET A 1 2.91 14.79 -26.11
C MET A 1 4.20 14.24 -25.47
N LEU A 2 5.36 14.92 -25.59
CA LEU A 2 6.65 14.45 -25.03
C LEU A 2 6.78 14.50 -23.49
N THR A 3 5.97 15.31 -22.80
CA THR A 3 6.04 15.46 -21.33
C THR A 3 5.54 14.24 -20.56
N ARG A 4 4.80 13.33 -21.21
CA ARG A 4 4.35 12.06 -20.60
C ARG A 4 5.42 10.97 -20.59
N LEU A 5 6.52 11.14 -21.33
CA LEU A 5 7.61 10.17 -21.40
C LEU A 5 8.59 10.38 -20.24
N SER A 6 9.12 9.29 -19.68
CA SER A 6 10.17 9.35 -18.65
C SER A 6 11.38 10.13 -19.16
N LEU A 7 12.12 10.77 -18.25
CA LEU A 7 13.32 11.54 -18.60
C LEU A 7 14.33 10.66 -19.34
N ARG A 8 14.58 9.44 -18.83
CA ARG A 8 15.46 8.44 -19.44
C ARG A 8 15.05 8.07 -20.86
N LEU A 9 13.75 7.85 -21.10
CA LEU A 9 13.25 7.53 -22.44
C LEU A 9 13.40 8.70 -23.40
N ARG A 10 13.14 9.93 -22.95
CA ARG A 10 13.38 11.14 -23.76
C ARG A 10 14.85 11.27 -24.15
N ILE A 11 15.76 11.06 -23.20
CA ILE A 11 17.20 11.09 -23.45
C ILE A 11 17.60 9.98 -24.43
N PHE A 12 17.11 8.75 -24.23
CA PHE A 12 17.38 7.64 -25.14
C PHE A 12 16.93 7.94 -26.58
N LEU A 13 15.71 8.47 -26.76
CA LEU A 13 15.19 8.85 -28.07
C LEU A 13 16.02 9.97 -28.71
N PHE A 14 16.53 10.91 -27.91
CA PHE A 14 17.45 11.95 -28.39
C PHE A 14 18.77 11.35 -28.91
N PHE A 15 19.38 10.39 -28.21
CA PHE A 15 20.58 9.70 -28.70
C PHE A 15 20.31 8.83 -29.93
N CYS A 16 19.12 8.20 -30.03
CA CYS A 16 18.70 7.49 -31.23
C CYS A 16 18.61 8.43 -32.44
N LEU A 17 18.02 9.62 -32.25
CA LEU A 17 17.94 10.64 -33.28
C LEU A 17 19.33 11.11 -33.72
N LEU A 18 20.25 11.31 -32.77
CA LEU A 18 21.62 11.73 -33.05
C LEU A 18 22.40 10.66 -33.83
N ALA A 19 22.24 9.39 -33.46
CA ALA A 19 22.83 8.27 -34.19
C ALA A 19 22.29 8.19 -35.63
N PHE A 20 20.96 8.25 -35.79
CA PHE A 20 20.33 8.21 -37.11
C PHE A 20 20.75 9.39 -37.99
N GLY A 21 20.76 10.60 -37.42
CA GLY A 21 21.23 11.81 -38.11
C GLY A 21 22.70 11.70 -38.54
N GLY A 22 23.58 11.22 -37.65
CA GLY A 22 24.99 10.98 -37.96
C GLY A 22 25.20 9.98 -39.09
N ILE A 23 24.45 8.87 -39.06
CA ILE A 23 24.48 7.85 -40.13
C ILE A 23 24.00 8.45 -41.44
N ALA A 24 22.89 9.18 -41.45
CA ALA A 24 22.34 9.80 -42.67
C ALA A 24 23.29 10.82 -43.29
N VAL A 25 23.91 11.68 -42.47
CA VAL A 25 24.91 12.67 -42.93
C VAL A 25 26.13 11.96 -43.52
N THR A 26 26.64 10.93 -42.84
CA THR A 26 27.83 10.18 -43.30
C THR A 26 27.53 9.41 -44.59
N ALA A 27 26.38 8.76 -44.66
CA ALA A 27 25.92 8.06 -45.87
C ALA A 27 25.75 9.02 -47.05
N GLY A 28 25.14 10.19 -46.82
CA GLY A 28 24.99 11.23 -47.84
C GLY A 28 26.34 11.78 -48.33
N ALA A 29 27.29 11.99 -47.42
CA ALA A 29 28.65 12.44 -47.76
C ALA A 29 29.42 11.37 -48.57
N LEU A 30 29.36 10.11 -48.17
CA LEU A 30 29.98 9.00 -48.89
C LEU A 30 29.36 8.80 -50.27
N TRP A 31 28.03 8.90 -50.37
CA TRP A 31 27.31 8.84 -51.64
C TRP A 31 27.71 9.98 -52.59
N ALA A 32 27.74 11.22 -52.07
CA ALA A 32 28.18 12.38 -52.85
C ALA A 32 29.64 12.23 -53.31
N GLY A 33 30.52 11.71 -52.43
CA GLY A 33 31.92 11.41 -52.76
C GLY A 33 32.05 10.36 -53.87
N TYR A 34 31.33 9.23 -53.74
CA TYR A 34 31.33 8.17 -54.75
C TYR A 34 30.79 8.65 -56.10
N SER A 35 29.69 9.41 -56.09
CA SER A 35 29.06 9.94 -57.31
C SER A 35 29.98 10.87 -58.11
N ARG A 36 30.95 11.52 -57.45
CA ARG A 36 31.93 12.42 -58.07
C ARG A 36 33.25 11.74 -58.44
N ALA A 37 33.51 10.54 -57.93
CA ALA A 37 34.77 9.84 -58.15
C ALA A 37 34.86 9.24 -59.57
N GLU A 38 33.73 9.03 -60.25
CA GLU A 38 33.62 8.45 -61.61
C GLU A 38 34.41 7.13 -61.80
N GLN A 39 34.73 6.43 -60.70
CA GLN A 39 35.48 5.18 -60.68
C GLN A 39 34.62 4.06 -60.04
N PRO A 40 34.00 3.20 -60.86
CA PRO A 40 33.11 2.15 -60.37
C PRO A 40 33.79 1.17 -59.39
N GLU A 41 35.09 0.92 -59.59
CA GLU A 41 35.90 -0.02 -58.79
C GLU A 41 36.02 0.38 -57.31
N LEU A 42 35.73 1.63 -56.95
CA LEU A 42 35.79 2.10 -55.56
C LEU A 42 34.53 1.74 -54.75
N SER A 43 33.50 1.14 -55.35
CA SER A 43 32.21 0.86 -54.68
C SER A 43 32.38 0.13 -53.35
N ASP A 44 33.21 -0.90 -53.33
CA ASP A 44 33.40 -1.77 -52.17
C ASP A 44 34.07 -1.01 -51.01
N ALA A 45 34.99 -0.10 -51.31
CA ALA A 45 35.66 0.73 -50.32
C ALA A 45 34.69 1.73 -49.67
N PHE A 46 33.79 2.34 -50.45
CA PHE A 46 32.77 3.25 -49.93
C PHE A 46 31.70 2.51 -49.10
N ILE A 47 31.26 1.33 -49.55
CA ILE A 47 30.31 0.48 -48.81
C ILE A 47 30.93 0.05 -47.48
N PHE A 48 32.17 -0.46 -47.50
CA PHE A 48 32.89 -0.84 -46.28
C PHE A 48 33.05 0.35 -45.33
N SER A 49 33.44 1.52 -45.84
CA SER A 49 33.58 2.74 -45.05
C SER A 49 32.24 3.19 -44.44
N GLY A 50 31.14 3.05 -45.18
CA GLY A 50 29.79 3.36 -44.69
C GLY A 50 29.33 2.42 -43.59
N LEU A 51 29.57 1.11 -43.72
CA LEU A 51 29.28 0.13 -42.68
C LEU A 51 30.12 0.39 -41.43
N LEU A 52 31.43 0.56 -41.58
CA LEU A 52 32.34 0.85 -40.48
C LEU A 52 31.93 2.13 -39.74
N SER A 53 31.64 3.21 -40.47
CA SER A 53 31.19 4.48 -39.87
C SER A 53 29.85 4.32 -39.14
N THR A 54 28.92 3.54 -39.69
CA THR A 54 27.63 3.26 -39.06
C THR A 54 27.80 2.56 -37.72
N PHE A 55 28.60 1.49 -37.67
CA PHE A 55 28.90 0.78 -36.42
C PHE A 55 29.63 1.69 -35.41
N ALA A 56 30.58 2.51 -35.88
CA ALA A 56 31.30 3.45 -35.02
C ALA A 56 30.37 4.51 -34.40
N ILE A 57 29.46 5.09 -35.20
CA ILE A 57 28.48 6.07 -34.72
C ILE A 57 27.52 5.42 -33.72
N LEU A 58 26.98 4.24 -34.03
CA LEU A 58 26.10 3.52 -33.11
C LEU A 58 26.79 3.19 -31.78
N GLY A 59 28.02 2.66 -31.84
CA GLY A 59 28.82 2.33 -30.67
C GLY A 59 29.14 3.56 -29.81
N LEU A 60 29.54 4.67 -30.43
CA LEU A 60 29.82 5.92 -29.73
C LEU A 60 28.55 6.50 -29.10
N CYS A 61 27.44 6.58 -29.85
CA CYS A 61 26.18 7.10 -29.33
C CYS A 61 25.66 6.24 -28.18
N ALA A 62 25.71 4.91 -28.30
CA ALA A 62 25.30 4.00 -27.23
C ALA A 62 26.21 4.11 -26.00
N GLY A 63 27.52 4.20 -26.19
CA GLY A 63 28.48 4.38 -25.09
C GLY A 63 28.30 5.69 -24.33
N VAL A 64 28.13 6.81 -25.05
CA VAL A 64 27.86 8.12 -24.44
C VAL A 64 26.49 8.14 -23.77
N TRP A 65 25.48 7.54 -24.39
CA TRP A 65 24.15 7.40 -23.79
C TRP A 65 24.20 6.62 -22.47
N LEU A 66 24.89 5.48 -22.43
CA LEU A 66 25.06 4.69 -21.20
C LEU A 66 25.77 5.50 -20.12
N LEU A 67 26.84 6.21 -20.49
CA LEU A 67 27.56 7.07 -19.55
C LEU A 67 26.65 8.18 -19.01
N PHE A 68 25.82 8.79 -19.85
CA PHE A 68 24.87 9.81 -19.42
C PHE A 68 23.75 9.25 -18.54
N ASP A 69 23.19 8.09 -18.90
CA ASP A 69 22.12 7.44 -18.14
C ASP A 69 22.59 7.06 -16.72
N GLU A 70 23.78 6.48 -16.61
CA GLU A 70 24.37 6.08 -15.31
C GLU A 70 24.79 7.28 -14.45
N ASN A 71 25.39 8.30 -15.04
CA ASN A 71 26.00 9.39 -14.28
C ASN A 71 25.11 10.62 -14.11
N VAL A 72 24.04 10.77 -14.91
CA VAL A 72 23.17 11.95 -14.86
C VAL A 72 21.72 11.55 -14.64
N ALA A 73 21.15 10.71 -15.51
CA ALA A 73 19.71 10.46 -15.47
C ALA A 73 19.27 9.67 -14.22
N LYS A 74 19.93 8.54 -13.91
CA LYS A 74 19.63 7.76 -12.70
C LYS A 74 19.89 8.54 -11.40
N PRO A 75 21.01 9.28 -11.25
CA PRO A 75 21.23 10.11 -10.07
C PRO A 75 20.16 11.18 -9.86
N ILE A 76 19.66 11.83 -10.93
CA ILE A 76 18.57 12.81 -10.83
C ILE A 76 17.29 12.14 -10.30
N GLU A 77 16.94 10.96 -10.82
CA GLU A 77 15.76 10.21 -10.37
C GLU A 77 15.88 9.80 -8.89
N ARG A 78 17.06 9.32 -8.47
CA ARG A 78 17.35 8.96 -7.06
C ARG A 78 17.26 10.17 -6.14
N LEU A 79 17.87 11.30 -6.53
CA LEU A 79 17.84 12.53 -5.76
C LEU A 79 16.40 13.04 -5.58
N ALA A 80 15.62 13.07 -6.66
CA ALA A 80 14.21 13.46 -6.61
C ALA A 80 13.37 12.51 -5.74
N ALA A 81 13.64 11.20 -5.79
CA ALA A 81 12.97 10.23 -4.94
C ALA A 81 13.31 10.40 -3.45
N GLY A 82 14.59 10.62 -3.13
CA GLY A 82 15.03 10.91 -1.77
C GLY A 82 14.44 12.21 -1.23
N MET A 83 14.38 13.27 -2.04
CA MET A 83 13.73 14.53 -1.65
C MET A 83 12.24 14.34 -1.34
N ARG A 84 11.50 13.57 -2.15
CA ARG A 84 10.09 13.24 -1.87
C ARG A 84 9.94 12.43 -0.58
N ALA A 85 10.81 11.45 -0.35
CA ALA A 85 10.80 10.65 0.86
C ALA A 85 11.02 11.52 2.12
N ARG A 86 11.97 12.46 2.07
CA ARG A 86 12.19 13.42 3.16
C ARG A 86 11.00 14.38 3.36
N ALA A 87 10.50 14.97 2.28
CA ALA A 87 9.47 16.01 2.34
C ALA A 87 8.08 15.47 2.73
N HIS A 88 7.74 14.24 2.33
CA HIS A 88 6.38 13.70 2.45
C HIS A 88 6.26 12.42 3.29
N ALA A 89 7.36 11.71 3.55
CA ALA A 89 7.35 10.47 4.33
C ALA A 89 8.14 10.56 5.65
N GLY A 90 8.64 11.75 5.99
CA GLY A 90 9.37 12.02 7.23
C GLY A 90 10.69 11.22 7.35
N VAL A 91 11.29 10.84 6.22
CA VAL A 91 12.55 10.10 6.22
C VAL A 91 13.69 11.04 6.63
N SER A 92 14.51 10.59 7.57
CA SER A 92 15.64 11.32 8.15
C SER A 92 16.97 11.00 7.47
N LYS A 93 17.08 9.83 6.84
CA LYS A 93 18.30 9.36 6.15
C LYS A 93 18.84 10.38 5.14
N ASP A 94 20.16 10.53 5.10
CA ASP A 94 20.84 11.46 4.19
C ASP A 94 20.68 11.07 2.72
N LEU A 95 20.56 12.09 1.87
CA LEU A 95 20.55 11.89 0.42
C LEU A 95 21.90 11.32 0.01
N ASP A 96 21.90 10.21 -0.72
CA ASP A 96 23.13 9.67 -1.32
C ASP A 96 23.67 10.66 -2.36
N THR A 97 24.66 11.44 -1.94
CA THR A 97 25.35 12.43 -2.77
C THR A 97 26.51 11.82 -3.54
N HIS A 98 26.91 10.58 -3.23
CA HIS A 98 28.05 9.94 -3.89
C HIS A 98 27.71 9.61 -5.36
N GLY A 99 26.49 9.11 -5.60
CA GLY A 99 25.98 8.89 -6.95
C GLY A 99 25.69 10.17 -7.75
N ALA A 100 25.57 11.32 -7.07
CA ALA A 100 25.20 12.61 -7.68
C ALA A 100 26.40 13.51 -8.02
N ARG A 101 27.64 12.99 -7.93
CA ARG A 101 28.88 13.76 -8.17
C ARG A 101 28.89 14.50 -9.52
N TYR A 102 28.24 13.96 -10.54
CA TYR A 102 28.19 14.55 -11.88
C TYR A 102 27.05 15.55 -12.08
N LEU A 103 26.21 15.79 -11.06
CA LEU A 103 25.11 16.76 -11.12
C LEU A 103 25.54 18.19 -10.72
N GLY A 104 26.83 18.40 -10.44
CA GLY A 104 27.36 19.70 -10.03
C GLY A 104 26.69 20.23 -8.76
N ASP A 105 26.37 21.52 -8.75
CA ASP A 105 25.77 22.21 -7.59
C ASP A 105 24.35 21.76 -7.27
N LEU A 106 23.67 21.04 -8.18
CA LEU A 106 22.30 20.57 -7.96
C LEU A 106 22.22 19.61 -6.78
N ALA A 107 23.21 18.74 -6.61
CA ALA A 107 23.26 17.80 -5.49
C ALA A 107 23.39 18.54 -4.15
N ALA A 108 24.29 19.53 -4.08
CA ALA A 108 24.52 20.32 -2.89
C ALA A 108 23.30 21.23 -2.56
N ALA A 109 22.69 21.84 -3.58
CA ALA A 109 21.49 22.66 -3.42
C ALA A 109 20.29 21.83 -2.96
N ALA A 110 20.09 20.64 -3.55
CA ALA A 110 19.05 19.70 -3.12
C ALA A 110 19.27 19.23 -1.68
N GLN A 111 20.52 18.93 -1.30
CA GLN A 111 20.85 18.56 0.08
C GLN A 111 20.64 19.72 1.06
N GLY A 112 21.02 20.94 0.70
CA GLY A 112 20.79 22.14 1.51
C GLY A 112 19.30 22.42 1.73
N LEU A 113 18.50 22.36 0.66
CA LEU A 113 17.04 22.55 0.73
C LEU A 113 16.38 21.42 1.53
N ALA A 114 16.77 20.17 1.28
CA ALA A 114 16.26 19.02 2.02
C ALA A 114 16.68 19.06 3.50
N GLY A 115 17.87 19.58 3.80
CA GLY A 115 18.35 19.83 5.16
C GLY A 115 17.49 20.88 5.86
N GLN A 116 17.27 22.04 5.24
CA GLN A 116 16.43 23.11 5.80
C GLN A 116 14.96 22.69 5.96
N LEU A 117 14.40 21.99 4.97
CA LEU A 117 13.06 21.41 5.06
C LEU A 117 13.01 20.34 6.15
N GLY A 118 14.04 19.50 6.28
CA GLY A 118 14.16 18.52 7.37
C GLY A 118 14.20 19.20 8.74
N THR A 119 15.01 20.24 8.93
CA THR A 119 15.08 21.00 10.19
C THR A 119 13.79 21.76 10.47
N SER A 120 13.16 22.36 9.45
CA SER A 120 11.88 23.07 9.62
C SER A 120 10.73 22.10 9.91
N ALA A 121 10.72 20.94 9.24
CA ALA A 121 9.78 19.86 9.50
C ALA A 121 10.00 19.26 10.89
N LEU A 122 11.24 19.06 11.34
CA LEU A 122 11.57 18.62 12.71
C LEU A 122 11.09 19.64 13.74
N ASN A 123 11.34 20.94 13.53
CA ASN A 123 10.89 21.98 14.46
C ASN A 123 9.36 22.11 14.50
N ALA A 124 8.70 22.02 13.34
CA ALA A 124 7.25 22.00 13.26
C ALA A 124 6.68 20.70 13.87
N ALA A 125 7.32 19.56 13.62
CA ALA A 125 6.94 18.28 14.18
C ALA A 125 7.15 18.23 15.68
N GLU A 126 8.19 18.84 16.26
CA GLU A 126 8.37 18.94 17.72
C GLU A 126 7.30 19.83 18.36
N ALA A 127 6.94 20.95 17.72
CA ALA A 127 5.87 21.82 18.18
C ALA A 127 4.50 21.12 18.10
N ILE A 128 4.22 20.43 16.99
CA ILE A 128 3.00 19.64 16.79
C ILE A 128 3.01 18.41 17.70
N ALA A 129 4.14 17.73 17.90
CA ALA A 129 4.24 16.53 18.72
C ALA A 129 3.95 16.82 20.18
N ARG A 130 4.39 17.96 20.74
CA ARG A 130 4.02 18.34 22.11
C ARG A 130 2.53 18.59 22.25
N GLU A 131 1.93 19.25 21.26
CA GLU A 131 0.49 19.53 21.27
C GLU A 131 -0.33 18.26 21.00
N THR A 132 0.17 17.38 20.13
CA THR A 132 -0.46 16.11 19.78
C THR A 132 -0.30 15.09 20.89
N GLU A 133 0.84 15.03 21.60
CA GLU A 133 0.99 14.23 22.82
C GLU A 133 0.03 14.71 23.89
N HIS A 134 -0.15 16.03 24.04
CA HIS A 134 -1.11 16.57 24.99
C HIS A 134 -2.55 16.21 24.59
N LEU A 135 -2.92 16.42 23.33
CA LEU A 135 -4.23 16.08 22.78
C LEU A 135 -4.49 14.57 22.78
N GLU A 136 -3.51 13.73 22.45
CA GLU A 136 -3.63 12.27 22.50
C GLU A 136 -3.64 11.77 23.93
N ALA A 137 -2.92 12.38 24.87
CA ALA A 137 -3.04 12.05 26.29
C ALA A 137 -4.41 12.46 26.83
N GLU A 138 -4.93 13.63 26.46
CA GLU A 138 -6.27 14.10 26.83
C GLU A 138 -7.36 13.25 26.16
N LYS A 139 -7.18 12.87 24.90
CA LYS A 139 -8.08 11.99 24.16
C LYS A 139 -8.03 10.55 24.65
N THR A 140 -6.86 10.02 24.99
CA THR A 140 -6.70 8.72 25.65
C THR A 140 -7.37 8.75 27.01
N ARG A 141 -7.27 9.87 27.75
CA ARG A 141 -7.98 10.09 29.01
C ARG A 141 -9.48 10.17 28.82
N LEU A 142 -9.97 10.90 27.81
CA LEU A 142 -11.40 10.99 27.47
C LEU A 142 -11.94 9.65 26.96
N ALA A 143 -11.17 8.92 26.16
CA ALA A 143 -11.48 7.56 25.72
C ALA A 143 -11.53 6.61 26.92
N ALA A 144 -10.59 6.71 27.86
CA ALA A 144 -10.62 5.94 29.11
C ALA A 144 -11.82 6.31 30.02
N LEU A 145 -12.31 7.56 30.00
CA LEU A 145 -13.54 7.95 30.70
C LEU A 145 -14.81 7.45 29.98
N LEU A 146 -14.82 7.44 28.64
CA LEU A 146 -15.90 6.86 27.83
C LEU A 146 -15.94 5.34 27.92
N THR A 147 -14.79 4.72 28.20
CA THR A 147 -14.60 3.29 28.39
C THR A 147 -15.42 2.73 29.55
N ASP A 148 -15.72 3.54 30.57
CA ASP A 148 -16.53 3.13 31.73
C ASP A 148 -18.06 3.12 31.48
N ILE A 149 -18.49 3.45 30.27
CA ILE A 149 -19.90 3.31 29.87
C ILE A 149 -20.15 1.84 29.50
N PRO A 150 -21.07 1.13 30.19
CA PRO A 150 -21.29 -0.32 30.01
C PRO A 150 -22.14 -0.64 28.75
N ILE A 151 -22.12 0.21 27.74
CA ILE A 151 -23.00 0.15 26.56
C ILE A 151 -22.13 0.18 25.31
N ALA A 152 -22.22 -0.88 24.51
CA ALA A 152 -21.55 -0.98 23.22
C ALA A 152 -21.95 0.18 22.31
N THR A 153 -20.98 1.00 21.92
CA THR A 153 -21.20 2.23 21.15
C THR A 153 -20.57 2.15 19.77
N VAL A 154 -21.36 2.48 18.75
CA VAL A 154 -20.92 2.65 17.36
C VAL A 154 -21.32 4.03 16.86
N MET A 155 -20.44 4.72 16.15
CA MET A 155 -20.78 5.91 15.37
C MET A 155 -20.84 5.55 13.89
N ALA A 156 -21.84 6.07 13.19
CA ALA A 156 -22.05 5.80 11.79
C ALA A 156 -22.23 7.08 10.96
N SER A 157 -21.76 7.03 9.71
CA SER A 157 -22.00 8.07 8.71
C SER A 157 -23.46 8.08 8.25
N PRO A 158 -23.93 9.14 7.56
CA PRO A 158 -25.26 9.14 6.94
C PRO A 158 -25.47 8.01 5.92
N ALA A 159 -24.39 7.48 5.35
CA ALA A 159 -24.38 6.33 4.44
C ALA A 159 -24.30 4.98 5.19
N HIS A 160 -24.57 4.97 6.50
CA HIS A 160 -24.57 3.77 7.34
C HIS A 160 -23.23 3.05 7.40
N GLN A 161 -22.10 3.77 7.32
CA GLN A 161 -20.78 3.17 7.49
C GLN A 161 -20.22 3.40 8.89
N ILE A 162 -19.48 2.43 9.42
CA ILE A 162 -18.84 2.52 10.73
C ILE A 162 -17.71 3.55 10.70
N VAL A 163 -17.81 4.57 11.55
CA VAL A 163 -16.84 5.65 11.73
C VAL A 163 -16.07 5.49 13.03
N LEU A 164 -16.72 4.94 14.05
CA LEU A 164 -16.14 4.65 15.35
C LEU A 164 -16.84 3.45 15.97
N TYR A 165 -16.10 2.65 16.71
CA TYR A 165 -16.65 1.66 17.63
C TYR A 165 -15.74 1.51 18.86
N ASP A 166 -16.34 1.22 20.01
CA ASP A 166 -15.60 0.85 21.22
C ASP A 166 -15.36 -0.67 21.31
N GLY A 167 -14.60 -1.11 22.31
CA GLY A 167 -14.30 -2.54 22.50
C GLY A 167 -15.53 -3.42 22.76
N GLN A 168 -16.59 -2.88 23.37
CA GLN A 168 -17.83 -3.63 23.63
C GLN A 168 -18.60 -3.83 22.32
N ALA A 169 -18.73 -2.77 21.53
CA ALA A 169 -19.28 -2.83 20.19
C ALA A 169 -18.46 -3.78 19.30
N ALA A 170 -17.13 -3.75 19.39
CA ALA A 170 -16.29 -4.69 18.66
C ALA A 170 -16.68 -6.15 18.94
N ALA A 171 -16.90 -6.51 20.21
CA ALA A 171 -17.30 -7.85 20.61
C ALA A 171 -18.75 -8.21 20.21
N VAL A 172 -19.66 -7.25 20.19
CA VAL A 172 -21.03 -7.45 19.68
C VAL A 172 -21.00 -7.69 18.17
N LEU A 173 -20.31 -6.83 17.43
CA LEU A 173 -20.20 -6.91 15.96
C LEU A 173 -19.46 -8.17 15.51
N ALA A 174 -18.42 -8.59 16.25
CA ALA A 174 -17.62 -9.79 15.98
C ALA A 174 -18.43 -11.10 15.92
N GLN A 175 -19.64 -11.12 16.49
CA GLN A 175 -20.55 -12.27 16.41
C GLN A 175 -21.10 -12.49 15.00
N GLU A 176 -21.17 -11.43 14.19
CA GLU A 176 -21.63 -11.47 12.79
C GLU A 176 -20.43 -11.46 11.82
N ALA A 177 -19.56 -10.45 11.95
CA ALA A 177 -18.39 -10.25 11.11
C ALA A 177 -17.27 -9.52 11.88
N PRO A 178 -16.00 -9.59 11.44
CA PRO A 178 -14.92 -8.80 12.04
C PRO A 178 -15.29 -7.30 12.05
N PRO A 179 -15.25 -6.61 13.20
CA PRO A 179 -15.51 -5.17 13.26
C PRO A 179 -14.42 -4.43 12.48
N ARG A 180 -14.82 -3.49 11.64
CA ARG A 180 -13.88 -2.69 10.85
C ARG A 180 -14.42 -1.31 10.52
N LEU A 181 -13.54 -0.32 10.53
CA LEU A 181 -13.84 1.03 10.08
C LEU A 181 -14.21 1.04 8.59
N ASN A 182 -15.08 1.97 8.21
CA ASN A 182 -15.62 2.15 6.86
C ASN A 182 -16.51 0.98 6.35
N ALA A 183 -16.77 -0.04 7.18
CA ALA A 183 -17.71 -1.11 6.84
C ALA A 183 -19.14 -0.61 6.77
N PRO A 184 -19.96 -1.10 5.84
CA PRO A 184 -21.39 -0.85 5.88
C PRO A 184 -22.02 -1.59 7.07
N LEU A 185 -22.92 -0.92 7.79
CA LEU A 185 -23.65 -1.52 8.91
C LEU A 185 -24.53 -2.70 8.50
N SER A 186 -24.88 -2.81 7.21
CA SER A 186 -25.60 -3.95 6.64
C SER A 186 -24.88 -5.29 6.83
N ASP A 187 -23.56 -5.27 7.08
CA ASP A 187 -22.80 -6.48 7.37
C ASP A 187 -23.08 -7.05 8.76
N TYR A 188 -23.63 -6.23 9.66
CA TYR A 188 -23.81 -6.57 11.07
C TYR A 188 -25.29 -6.50 11.49
N LEU A 189 -26.05 -5.61 10.87
CA LEU A 189 -27.45 -5.31 11.20
C LEU A 189 -28.34 -5.43 9.96
N ASP A 190 -29.60 -5.80 10.17
CA ASP A 190 -30.63 -5.70 9.13
C ASP A 190 -30.81 -4.25 8.69
N LEU A 191 -30.47 -3.99 7.43
CA LEU A 191 -30.49 -2.65 6.87
C LEU A 191 -31.90 -2.06 6.87
N THR A 192 -32.93 -2.89 6.64
CA THR A 192 -34.33 -2.43 6.59
C THR A 192 -34.77 -1.86 7.93
N GLY A 193 -34.52 -2.59 9.02
CA GLY A 193 -34.80 -2.15 10.38
C GLY A 193 -34.00 -0.90 10.78
N LEU A 194 -32.72 -0.88 10.40
CA LEU A 194 -31.81 0.24 10.69
C LEU A 194 -32.24 1.53 9.97
N GLU A 195 -32.53 1.48 8.67
CA GLU A 195 -32.97 2.63 7.87
C GLU A 195 -34.31 3.17 8.38
N ALA A 196 -35.23 2.28 8.77
CA ALA A 196 -36.50 2.70 9.37
C ALA A 196 -36.30 3.45 10.70
N ALA A 197 -35.35 3.02 11.53
CA ALA A 197 -34.98 3.70 12.78
C ALA A 197 -34.29 5.04 12.51
N TYR A 198 -33.32 5.07 11.58
CA TYR A 198 -32.61 6.28 11.18
C TYR A 198 -33.56 7.32 10.55
N GLY A 199 -34.50 6.90 9.70
CA GLY A 199 -35.52 7.77 9.14
C GLY A 199 -36.46 8.37 10.18
N ARG A 200 -36.67 7.72 11.34
CA ARG A 200 -37.35 8.34 12.49
C ARG A 200 -36.46 9.36 13.18
N LEU A 201 -35.18 9.03 13.40
CA LEU A 201 -34.17 9.91 14.03
C LEU A 201 -34.03 11.23 13.26
N VAL A 202 -33.89 11.16 11.94
CA VAL A 202 -33.73 12.34 11.07
C VAL A 202 -34.99 13.22 11.09
N ARG A 203 -36.19 12.62 11.11
CA ARG A 203 -37.46 13.37 11.15
C ARG A 203 -37.73 14.01 12.51
N SER A 204 -37.39 13.33 13.61
CA SER A 204 -37.65 13.83 14.96
C SER A 204 -36.56 14.79 15.45
N GLY A 205 -35.32 14.62 14.98
CA GLY A 205 -34.14 15.28 15.55
C GLY A 205 -33.84 14.85 17.00
N MET A 206 -34.50 13.81 17.51
CA MET A 206 -34.43 13.32 18.88
C MET A 206 -34.05 11.84 18.90
N GLU A 207 -33.55 11.35 20.04
CA GLU A 207 -33.18 9.94 20.19
C GLU A 207 -34.33 8.98 19.85
N VAL A 208 -33.99 7.84 19.25
CA VAL A 208 -34.94 6.82 18.80
C VAL A 208 -34.51 5.45 19.31
N GLN A 209 -35.44 4.73 19.92
CA GLN A 209 -35.28 3.31 20.22
C GLN A 209 -35.83 2.45 19.08
N ALA A 210 -35.17 1.33 18.80
CA ALA A 210 -35.56 0.38 17.78
C ALA A 210 -35.00 -1.01 18.07
N GLU A 211 -35.82 -2.04 17.89
CA GLU A 211 -35.36 -3.42 17.75
C GLU A 211 -34.89 -3.64 16.31
N VAL A 212 -33.62 -4.01 16.13
CA VAL A 212 -33.03 -4.28 14.82
C VAL A 212 -32.39 -5.66 14.85
N LYS A 213 -32.71 -6.48 13.85
CA LYS A 213 -32.13 -7.83 13.73
C LYS A 213 -30.66 -7.75 13.35
N SER A 214 -29.88 -8.76 13.69
CA SER A 214 -28.55 -8.93 13.12
C SER A 214 -28.63 -9.22 11.62
N ALA A 215 -27.54 -9.02 10.89
CA ALA A 215 -27.50 -9.28 9.45
C ALA A 215 -27.83 -10.74 9.10
N SER A 216 -27.39 -11.70 9.93
CA SER A 216 -27.77 -13.11 9.80
C SER A 216 -29.22 -13.41 10.24
N GLY A 217 -29.88 -12.46 10.90
CA GLY A 217 -31.21 -12.63 11.50
C GLY A 217 -31.23 -13.54 12.73
N THR A 218 -30.06 -13.94 13.24
CA THR A 218 -29.94 -14.87 14.37
C THR A 218 -30.19 -14.19 15.72
N GLN A 219 -29.98 -12.88 15.81
CA GLN A 219 -30.15 -12.09 17.01
C GLN A 219 -31.03 -10.87 16.73
N VAL A 220 -31.60 -10.32 17.80
CA VAL A 220 -32.30 -9.03 17.80
C VAL A 220 -31.58 -8.14 18.79
N PHE A 221 -31.18 -6.96 18.34
CA PHE A 221 -30.52 -5.96 19.16
C PHE A 221 -31.48 -4.83 19.50
N ASP A 222 -31.54 -4.47 20.78
CA ASP A 222 -32.19 -3.25 21.24
C ASP A 222 -31.24 -2.08 21.01
N LEU A 223 -31.55 -1.24 20.01
CA LEU A 223 -30.71 -0.12 19.63
C LEU A 223 -31.31 1.20 20.11
N ARG A 224 -30.47 2.08 20.67
CA ARG A 224 -30.78 3.50 20.85
C ARG A 224 -29.92 4.36 19.93
N LEU A 225 -30.57 5.03 19.00
CA LEU A 225 -29.96 5.93 18.04
C LEU A 225 -29.99 7.37 18.57
N LYS A 226 -28.86 8.07 18.49
CA LYS A 226 -28.73 9.49 18.90
C LYS A 226 -28.17 10.35 17.77
N PRO A 227 -28.68 11.58 17.56
CA PRO A 227 -28.14 12.50 16.57
C PRO A 227 -26.82 13.12 17.04
N LEU A 228 -25.94 13.49 16.12
CA LEU A 228 -24.61 14.07 16.40
C LEU A 228 -24.60 15.59 16.62
N GLY A 229 -25.73 16.20 17.03
CA GLY A 229 -25.76 17.58 17.53
C GLY A 229 -25.14 18.65 16.61
N GLY A 230 -25.24 18.49 15.28
CA GLY A 230 -24.73 19.44 14.29
C GLY A 230 -23.75 18.86 13.27
N ALA A 231 -23.17 17.68 13.53
CA ALA A 231 -22.35 16.95 12.57
C ALA A 231 -23.17 15.92 11.76
N PRO A 232 -22.79 15.60 10.51
CA PRO A 232 -23.40 14.50 9.77
C PRO A 232 -23.20 13.17 10.51
N GLY A 233 -24.17 12.25 10.42
CA GLY A 233 -24.10 10.91 11.02
C GLY A 233 -24.95 10.75 12.30
N TYR A 234 -24.74 9.64 12.99
CA TYR A 234 -25.48 9.28 14.21
C TYR A 234 -24.71 8.27 15.07
N ILE A 235 -25.10 8.17 16.35
CA ILE A 235 -24.55 7.18 17.30
C ILE A 235 -25.58 6.07 17.48
N ILE A 236 -25.12 4.83 17.56
CA ILE A 236 -25.87 3.62 17.89
C ILE A 236 -25.34 3.09 19.21
N LEU A 237 -26.25 2.92 20.16
CA LEU A 237 -26.00 2.28 21.45
C LEU A 237 -26.71 0.92 21.44
N PHE A 238 -25.96 -0.16 21.69
CA PHE A 238 -26.53 -1.50 21.83
C PHE A 238 -26.91 -1.73 23.30
N GLU A 239 -28.20 -1.68 23.60
CA GLU A 239 -28.73 -1.92 24.94
C GLU A 239 -28.81 -3.41 25.23
N GLY A 240 -28.44 -3.82 26.45
CA GLY A 240 -28.53 -5.22 26.90
C GLY A 240 -27.50 -6.18 26.27
N ALA A 241 -26.78 -5.76 25.23
CA ALA A 241 -25.69 -6.52 24.62
C ALA A 241 -24.41 -6.38 25.47
N HIS A 242 -24.35 -7.08 26.59
CA HIS A 242 -23.11 -7.20 27.37
C HIS A 242 -22.25 -8.30 26.73
N ALA A 243 -21.23 -7.91 25.98
CA ALA A 243 -20.14 -8.83 25.72
C ALA A 243 -19.44 -9.08 27.06
N GLY A 244 -19.36 -10.34 27.49
CA GLY A 244 -18.68 -10.75 28.73
C GLY A 244 -17.17 -10.60 28.67
N LEU A 245 -16.68 -9.41 28.33
CA LEU A 245 -15.27 -9.04 28.38
C LEU A 245 -14.87 -8.83 29.85
N ALA A 246 -13.66 -9.28 30.22
CA ALA A 246 -13.19 -9.13 31.59
C ALA A 246 -13.00 -7.63 31.89
N PRO A 247 -13.22 -7.17 33.14
CA PRO A 247 -13.07 -5.76 33.50
C PRO A 247 -11.69 -5.17 33.18
N GLU A 248 -10.68 -6.03 33.12
CA GLU A 248 -9.27 -5.74 32.87
C GLU A 248 -8.83 -5.78 31.39
N ASP A 249 -9.73 -6.16 30.47
CA ASP A 249 -9.44 -6.05 29.03
C ASP A 249 -9.46 -4.57 28.61
N ALA A 250 -8.36 -4.12 28.00
CA ALA A 250 -8.28 -2.77 27.43
C ALA A 250 -9.44 -2.57 26.45
N ARG A 251 -10.15 -1.44 26.53
CA ARG A 251 -11.26 -1.12 25.62
C ARG A 251 -10.85 -0.08 24.55
N PRO A 252 -10.07 -0.50 23.53
CA PRO A 252 -9.88 0.16 22.26
C PRO A 252 -10.99 1.08 21.79
N LEU A 253 -10.88 2.41 21.83
CA LEU A 253 -11.74 3.22 20.96
C LEU A 253 -11.11 3.24 19.57
N THR A 254 -11.77 2.62 18.59
CA THR A 254 -11.30 2.61 17.19
C THR A 254 -12.14 3.62 16.40
N TYR A 255 -11.52 4.58 15.72
CA TYR A 255 -12.24 5.65 15.04
C TYR A 255 -11.47 6.31 13.90
N ASP A 256 -12.20 6.86 12.94
CA ASP A 256 -11.71 7.82 11.96
C ASP A 256 -12.84 8.77 11.54
N PHE A 257 -12.99 9.91 12.24
CA PHE A 257 -14.09 10.86 12.00
C PHE A 257 -14.11 11.44 10.59
N ALA A 258 -12.98 11.43 9.89
CA ALA A 258 -12.91 11.93 8.52
C ALA A 258 -13.60 10.97 7.52
N LEU A 259 -14.07 9.80 7.97
CA LEU A 259 -14.94 8.92 7.21
C LEU A 259 -16.38 9.46 7.07
N LEU A 260 -16.80 10.43 7.89
CA LEU A 260 -18.14 11.03 7.83
C LEU A 260 -18.44 11.70 6.48
N ASP A 261 -17.40 12.21 5.81
CA ASP A 261 -17.49 12.97 4.56
C ASP A 261 -17.05 12.17 3.32
N THR A 262 -16.94 10.84 3.43
CA THR A 262 -16.41 10.02 2.33
C THR A 262 -17.47 9.77 1.25
N GLU A 263 -17.19 10.17 0.01
CA GLU A 263 -18.02 9.87 -1.16
C GLU A 263 -17.66 8.51 -1.79
N HIS A 264 -18.68 7.74 -2.19
CA HIS A 264 -18.53 6.46 -2.88
C HIS A 264 -18.40 6.66 -4.40
N ALA A 265 -17.23 7.08 -4.85
CA ALA A 265 -16.88 7.10 -6.28
C ALA A 265 -16.46 5.71 -6.78
N ASP A 266 -16.49 5.53 -8.10
CA ASP A 266 -15.91 4.35 -8.76
C ASP A 266 -14.44 4.16 -8.39
N LEU A 267 -14.01 2.91 -8.23
CA LEU A 267 -12.71 2.56 -7.63
C LEU A 267 -11.55 3.24 -8.37
N ASP A 268 -11.56 3.25 -9.71
CA ASP A 268 -10.50 3.84 -10.53
C ASP A 268 -10.31 5.35 -10.28
N THR A 269 -11.40 6.05 -9.99
CA THR A 269 -11.41 7.50 -9.73
C THR A 269 -11.28 7.85 -8.25
N ARG A 270 -11.39 6.84 -7.37
CA ARG A 270 -11.35 7.03 -5.92
C ARG A 270 -9.95 7.44 -5.48
N ARG A 271 -9.89 8.42 -4.57
CA ARG A 271 -8.61 8.90 -4.03
C ARG A 271 -7.97 7.84 -3.15
N LEU A 272 -6.63 7.76 -3.19
CA LEU A 272 -5.87 6.85 -2.34
C LEU A 272 -6.18 7.07 -0.85
N SER A 273 -6.35 8.33 -0.46
CA SER A 273 -6.71 8.75 0.90
C SER A 273 -8.12 8.35 1.34
N SER A 274 -8.98 7.84 0.45
CA SER A 274 -10.37 7.43 0.76
C SER A 274 -10.58 5.92 0.71
N LEU A 275 -9.51 5.16 0.45
CA LEU A 275 -9.54 3.71 0.40
C LEU A 275 -9.21 3.09 1.75
N SER A 276 -9.80 1.93 1.98
CA SER A 276 -9.39 0.98 3.01
C SER A 276 -8.47 -0.05 2.38
N TYR A 277 -7.38 -0.38 3.06
CA TYR A 277 -6.40 -1.36 2.61
C TYR A 277 -6.26 -2.47 3.63
N VAL A 278 -6.04 -3.69 3.19
CA VAL A 278 -5.61 -4.79 4.04
C VAL A 278 -4.22 -5.21 3.59
N VAL A 279 -3.25 -4.95 4.45
CA VAL A 279 -1.85 -5.32 4.22
C VAL A 279 -1.64 -6.70 4.84
N PHE A 280 -1.09 -7.65 4.08
CA PHE A 280 -0.87 -9.00 4.58
C PHE A 280 0.43 -9.62 4.08
N ASP A 281 0.84 -10.67 4.77
CA ASP A 281 1.98 -11.52 4.45
C ASP A 281 1.66 -12.98 4.85
N THR A 282 2.33 -13.94 4.22
CA THR A 282 2.21 -15.37 4.55
C THR A 282 3.57 -16.03 4.76
N GLU A 283 3.64 -16.86 5.80
CA GLU A 283 4.75 -17.80 5.96
C GLU A 283 4.36 -19.16 5.40
N THR A 284 5.32 -19.84 4.77
CA THR A 284 5.03 -21.08 4.03
C THR A 284 6.04 -22.18 4.31
N THR A 285 5.66 -23.41 3.97
CA THR A 285 6.57 -24.57 4.00
C THR A 285 7.65 -24.51 2.91
N GLY A 286 7.60 -23.57 1.97
CA GLY A 286 8.56 -23.39 0.89
C GLY A 286 8.11 -22.39 -0.18
N LEU A 287 8.95 -22.15 -1.19
CA LEU A 287 8.77 -21.05 -2.14
C LEU A 287 7.94 -21.40 -3.38
N LEU A 288 7.33 -22.59 -3.46
CA LEU A 288 6.61 -23.03 -4.65
C LEU A 288 5.10 -23.13 -4.38
N PRO A 289 4.28 -22.14 -4.80
CA PRO A 289 2.83 -22.16 -4.56
C PRO A 289 2.09 -23.38 -5.08
N HIS A 290 2.64 -24.13 -6.05
CA HIS A 290 2.02 -25.36 -6.57
C HIS A 290 2.39 -26.63 -5.78
N LYS A 291 3.33 -26.56 -4.82
CA LYS A 291 3.82 -27.71 -4.03
C LYS A 291 3.76 -27.47 -2.53
N ASP A 292 4.04 -26.25 -2.08
CA ASP A 292 4.14 -25.89 -0.68
C ASP A 292 2.81 -25.42 -0.13
N GLU A 293 2.72 -25.23 1.18
CA GLU A 293 1.51 -24.88 1.93
C GLU A 293 1.80 -23.72 2.90
N ILE A 294 0.77 -22.91 3.16
CA ILE A 294 0.81 -21.80 4.13
C ILE A 294 0.85 -22.36 5.56
N VAL A 295 1.67 -21.74 6.42
CA VAL A 295 1.80 -22.04 7.85
C VAL A 295 1.43 -20.88 8.76
N GLN A 296 1.39 -19.64 8.26
CA GLN A 296 0.89 -18.48 8.99
C GLN A 296 0.31 -17.45 8.01
N ILE A 297 -0.71 -16.72 8.46
CA ILE A 297 -1.21 -15.52 7.79
C ILE A 297 -1.19 -14.39 8.84
N GLY A 298 -0.60 -13.26 8.48
CA GLY A 298 -0.62 -12.03 9.26
C GLY A 298 -1.15 -10.90 8.40
N ALA A 299 -2.11 -10.14 8.93
CA ALA A 299 -2.73 -9.04 8.21
C ALA A 299 -3.19 -7.93 9.14
N LEU A 300 -3.27 -6.71 8.62
CA LEU A 300 -3.77 -5.55 9.35
C LEU A 300 -4.45 -4.56 8.41
N ARG A 301 -5.35 -3.74 8.95
CA ARG A 301 -6.02 -2.69 8.16
C ARG A 301 -5.25 -1.38 8.20
N VAL A 302 -5.16 -0.75 7.03
CA VAL A 302 -4.75 0.65 6.87
C VAL A 302 -5.94 1.45 6.35
N VAL A 303 -6.26 2.54 7.02
CA VAL A 303 -7.29 3.51 6.62
C VAL A 303 -6.66 4.90 6.64
N ARG A 304 -6.79 5.65 5.54
CA ARG A 304 -6.22 7.00 5.40
C ARG A 304 -4.73 7.11 5.77
N SER A 305 -3.91 6.18 5.28
CA SER A 305 -2.46 6.10 5.58
C SER A 305 -2.13 5.88 7.06
N ARG A 306 -3.07 5.35 7.85
CA ARG A 306 -2.86 4.98 9.25
C ARG A 306 -3.16 3.50 9.46
N ILE A 307 -2.29 2.82 10.19
CA ILE A 307 -2.52 1.47 10.67
C ILE A 307 -3.57 1.54 11.78
N ILE A 308 -4.58 0.67 11.69
CA ILE A 308 -5.63 0.57 12.70
C ILE A 308 -5.28 -0.59 13.64
N GLU A 309 -4.68 -0.28 14.79
CA GLU A 309 -4.10 -1.27 15.72
C GLU A 309 -5.09 -2.35 16.18
N GLY A 310 -6.38 -2.00 16.32
CA GLY A 310 -7.45 -2.92 16.71
C GLY A 310 -7.97 -3.81 15.58
N GLU A 311 -7.53 -3.59 14.34
CA GLU A 311 -7.97 -4.33 13.16
C GLU A 311 -6.83 -5.15 12.59
N THR A 312 -6.51 -6.23 13.28
CA THR A 312 -5.49 -7.20 12.90
C THR A 312 -6.09 -8.59 12.77
N PHE A 313 -5.48 -9.40 11.91
CA PHE A 313 -5.79 -10.80 11.73
C PHE A 313 -4.49 -11.59 11.75
N GLU A 314 -4.35 -12.50 12.70
CA GLU A 314 -3.21 -13.39 12.77
C GLU A 314 -3.65 -14.82 13.03
N THR A 315 -3.14 -15.76 12.24
CA THR A 315 -3.42 -17.18 12.47
C THR A 315 -2.28 -18.06 12.01
N LEU A 316 -1.90 -19.01 12.86
CA LEU A 316 -1.12 -20.17 12.44
C LEU A 316 -2.05 -21.12 11.67
N VAL A 317 -1.51 -21.73 10.63
CA VAL A 317 -2.22 -22.64 9.73
C VAL A 317 -1.58 -24.01 9.83
N ASN A 318 -2.40 -25.04 10.01
CA ASN A 318 -1.92 -26.42 9.87
C ASN A 318 -1.78 -26.75 8.38
N PRO A 319 -0.56 -26.94 7.86
CA PRO A 319 -0.35 -27.20 6.44
C PRO A 319 -0.73 -28.62 6.02
N GLY A 320 -1.08 -29.50 6.97
CA GLY A 320 -1.39 -30.91 6.69
C GLY A 320 -0.19 -31.75 6.24
N ARG A 321 1.03 -31.22 6.39
CA ARG A 321 2.30 -31.86 6.04
C ARG A 321 3.41 -31.43 7.01
N PRO A 322 4.51 -32.19 7.14
CA PRO A 322 5.66 -31.75 7.91
C PRO A 322 6.26 -30.45 7.34
N ILE A 323 6.59 -29.50 8.23
CA ILE A 323 7.27 -28.26 7.88
C ILE A 323 8.77 -28.55 7.66
N PRO A 324 9.35 -28.23 6.49
CA PRO A 324 10.78 -28.42 6.25
C PRO A 324 11.65 -27.61 7.22
N ALA A 325 12.72 -28.22 7.73
CA ALA A 325 13.63 -27.58 8.69
C ALA A 325 14.26 -26.28 8.17
N VAL A 326 14.45 -26.16 6.85
CA VAL A 326 14.96 -24.94 6.21
C VAL A 326 13.99 -23.77 6.34
N SER A 327 12.68 -24.02 6.23
CA SER A 327 11.64 -23.00 6.36
C SER A 327 11.46 -22.63 7.83
N SER A 328 11.39 -23.63 8.73
CA SER A 328 11.36 -23.40 10.18
C SER A 328 12.56 -22.60 10.70
N LYS A 329 13.73 -22.71 10.07
CA LYS A 329 14.92 -21.92 10.43
C LYS A 329 14.75 -20.43 10.09
N VAL A 330 13.92 -20.10 9.10
CA VAL A 330 13.63 -18.72 8.68
C VAL A 330 12.56 -18.13 9.58
N HIS A 331 11.37 -18.72 9.60
CA HIS A 331 10.18 -18.14 10.24
C HIS A 331 9.90 -18.65 11.67
N GLY A 332 10.70 -19.59 12.17
CA GLY A 332 10.59 -20.11 13.54
C GLY A 332 9.39 -21.04 13.84
N ILE A 333 8.50 -21.27 12.88
CA ILE A 333 7.28 -22.07 13.07
C ILE A 333 7.62 -23.56 12.98
N THR A 334 7.17 -24.33 13.97
CA THR A 334 7.39 -25.77 14.09
C THR A 334 6.09 -26.57 13.93
N ASP A 335 6.20 -27.86 13.59
CA ASP A 335 5.05 -28.79 13.52
C ASP A 335 4.24 -28.84 14.82
N ALA A 336 4.89 -28.59 15.96
CA ALA A 336 4.22 -28.55 17.26
C ALA A 336 3.30 -27.33 17.40
N MET A 337 3.72 -26.16 16.89
CA MET A 337 2.96 -24.90 16.97
C MET A 337 1.69 -24.92 16.11
N VAL A 338 1.75 -25.59 14.96
CA VAL A 338 0.63 -25.69 14.01
C VAL A 338 -0.31 -26.86 14.30
N ARG A 339 0.02 -27.70 15.30
CA ARG A 339 -0.83 -28.83 15.68
C ARG A 339 -2.16 -28.33 16.25
N GLY A 340 -3.27 -28.82 15.70
CA GLY A 340 -4.62 -28.42 16.11
C GLY A 340 -5.03 -27.02 15.65
N ARG A 341 -4.16 -26.30 14.92
CA ARG A 341 -4.51 -25.03 14.27
C ARG A 341 -5.42 -25.26 13.07
N PRO A 342 -6.21 -24.25 12.65
CA PRO A 342 -7.10 -24.38 11.50
C PRO A 342 -6.30 -24.77 10.25
N GLY A 343 -6.90 -25.62 9.40
CA GLY A 343 -6.38 -25.83 8.05
C GLY A 343 -6.64 -24.62 7.17
N ILE A 344 -5.91 -24.53 6.06
CA ILE A 344 -5.97 -23.37 5.14
C ILE A 344 -7.37 -23.05 4.62
N ALA A 345 -8.26 -24.05 4.48
CA ALA A 345 -9.63 -23.80 4.04
C ALA A 345 -10.40 -22.86 5.01
N SER A 346 -10.19 -23.04 6.32
CA SER A 346 -10.81 -22.18 7.33
C SER A 346 -10.07 -20.85 7.47
N ALA A 347 -8.73 -20.89 7.48
CA ALA A 347 -7.91 -19.68 7.61
C ALA A 347 -8.16 -18.70 6.47
N ALA A 348 -8.18 -19.17 5.21
CA ALA A 348 -8.43 -18.34 4.05
C ALA A 348 -9.85 -17.75 4.01
N ARG A 349 -10.87 -18.48 4.50
CA ARG A 349 -12.24 -17.92 4.62
C ARG A 349 -12.31 -16.79 5.64
N HIS A 350 -11.66 -16.95 6.79
CA HIS A 350 -11.62 -15.91 7.80
C HIS A 350 -10.81 -14.70 7.31
N PHE A 351 -9.67 -14.94 6.66
CA PHE A 351 -8.87 -13.88 6.06
C PHE A 351 -9.64 -13.14 4.97
N HIS A 352 -10.36 -13.83 4.08
CA HIS A 352 -11.17 -13.20 3.05
C HIS A 352 -12.26 -12.29 3.63
N ARG A 353 -12.94 -12.73 4.70
CA ARG A 353 -13.91 -11.91 5.42
C ARG A 353 -13.26 -10.67 6.03
N PHE A 354 -12.05 -10.82 6.58
CA PHE A 354 -11.27 -9.69 7.05
C PHE A 354 -10.87 -8.74 5.91
N ALA A 355 -10.51 -9.26 4.73
CA ALA A 355 -10.12 -8.47 3.55
C ALA A 355 -11.30 -7.83 2.79
N SER A 356 -12.54 -7.98 3.26
CA SER A 356 -13.73 -7.47 2.57
C SER A 356 -13.72 -5.94 2.49
N ASP A 357 -14.17 -5.42 1.33
CA ASP A 357 -14.24 -3.99 0.97
C ASP A 357 -12.91 -3.24 1.06
N ALA A 358 -11.79 -3.93 0.88
CA ALA A 358 -10.46 -3.35 0.91
C ALA A 358 -9.65 -3.68 -0.35
N VAL A 359 -8.70 -2.80 -0.64
CA VAL A 359 -7.59 -3.10 -1.54
C VAL A 359 -6.58 -3.96 -0.76
N ILE A 360 -6.28 -5.14 -1.28
CA ILE A 360 -5.23 -6.01 -0.74
C ILE A 360 -3.88 -5.39 -1.06
N VAL A 361 -2.98 -5.39 -0.08
CA VAL A 361 -1.60 -4.92 -0.23
C VAL A 361 -0.66 -6.01 0.27
N ALA A 362 0.35 -6.34 -0.52
CA ALA A 362 1.41 -7.27 -0.11
C ALA A 362 2.76 -6.86 -0.71
N HIS A 363 3.82 -7.49 -0.25
CA HIS A 363 5.15 -7.33 -0.81
C HIS A 363 5.47 -8.53 -1.71
N ASN A 364 5.58 -8.33 -3.03
CA ASN A 364 5.58 -9.43 -4.01
C ASN A 364 4.25 -10.21 -3.99
N ALA A 365 3.15 -9.47 -4.15
CA ALA A 365 1.78 -9.96 -3.99
C ALA A 365 1.45 -11.23 -4.80
N PRO A 366 1.95 -11.44 -6.03
CA PRO A 366 1.68 -12.68 -6.75
C PRO A 366 2.12 -13.95 -6.04
N PHE A 367 3.14 -13.87 -5.18
CA PHE A 367 3.57 -15.02 -4.38
C PHE A 367 2.46 -15.45 -3.41
N ASP A 368 2.05 -14.57 -2.49
CA ASP A 368 1.03 -14.86 -1.48
C ASP A 368 -0.33 -15.16 -2.10
N MET A 369 -0.73 -14.37 -3.10
CA MET A 369 -2.00 -14.53 -3.79
C MET A 369 -2.06 -15.85 -4.56
N ALA A 370 -0.95 -16.35 -5.11
CA ALA A 370 -0.93 -17.65 -5.77
C ALA A 370 -1.31 -18.81 -4.82
N PHE A 371 -0.89 -18.76 -3.55
CA PHE A 371 -1.33 -19.74 -2.55
C PHE A 371 -2.83 -19.63 -2.27
N LEU A 372 -3.34 -18.41 -2.11
CA LEU A 372 -4.76 -18.15 -1.83
C LEU A 372 -5.66 -18.59 -3.00
N HIS A 373 -5.30 -18.22 -4.24
CA HIS A 373 -6.03 -18.61 -5.45
C HIS A 373 -6.02 -20.12 -5.67
N ARG A 374 -4.92 -20.82 -5.38
CA ARG A 374 -4.86 -22.30 -5.46
C ARG A 374 -5.93 -22.95 -4.58
N HIS A 375 -6.26 -22.33 -3.45
CA HIS A 375 -7.26 -22.85 -2.53
C HIS A 375 -8.68 -22.36 -2.78
N ALA A 376 -8.91 -21.43 -3.70
CA ALA A 376 -10.22 -20.83 -3.99
C ALA A 376 -11.35 -21.86 -4.16
N LYS A 377 -11.13 -22.92 -4.94
CA LYS A 377 -12.12 -23.99 -5.13
C LYS A 377 -12.43 -24.76 -3.85
N ARG A 378 -11.42 -24.99 -3.00
CA ARG A 378 -11.56 -25.74 -1.74
C ARG A 378 -12.16 -24.88 -0.62
N THR A 379 -11.90 -23.58 -0.64
CA THR A 379 -12.40 -22.62 0.34
C THR A 379 -13.83 -22.18 0.03
N GLY A 380 -14.23 -22.24 -1.24
CA GLY A 380 -15.48 -21.66 -1.73
C GLY A 380 -15.42 -20.13 -1.81
N VAL A 381 -14.21 -19.58 -1.90
CA VAL A 381 -13.94 -18.14 -1.88
C VAL A 381 -13.33 -17.73 -3.21
N THR A 382 -13.81 -16.63 -3.75
CA THR A 382 -13.21 -15.95 -4.90
C THR A 382 -12.44 -14.75 -4.39
N TRP A 383 -11.18 -14.61 -4.78
CA TRP A 383 -10.36 -13.44 -4.45
C TRP A 383 -10.49 -12.44 -5.60
N ASP A 384 -11.44 -11.53 -5.50
CA ASP A 384 -11.76 -10.48 -6.46
C ASP A 384 -11.34 -9.08 -5.99
N GLN A 385 -10.72 -9.01 -4.80
CA GLN A 385 -10.22 -7.77 -4.26
C GLN A 385 -9.15 -7.18 -5.19
N PRO A 386 -9.18 -5.86 -5.43
CA PRO A 386 -8.06 -5.17 -6.06
C PRO A 386 -6.78 -5.33 -5.24
N VAL A 387 -5.63 -5.43 -5.90
CA VAL A 387 -4.33 -5.72 -5.29
C VAL A 387 -3.33 -4.59 -5.58
N LEU A 388 -2.55 -4.16 -4.60
CA LEU A 388 -1.36 -3.34 -4.81
C LEU A 388 -0.13 -4.07 -4.31
N ASP A 389 0.91 -4.09 -5.14
CA ASP A 389 2.20 -4.67 -4.78
C ASP A 389 3.20 -3.57 -4.41
N THR A 390 3.72 -3.61 -3.19
CA THR A 390 4.71 -2.63 -2.73
C THR A 390 6.03 -2.68 -3.50
N VAL A 391 6.38 -3.78 -4.18
CA VAL A 391 7.50 -3.85 -5.12
C VAL A 391 7.24 -2.97 -6.35
N LEU A 392 6.05 -3.06 -6.94
CA LEU A 392 5.67 -2.23 -8.09
C LEU A 392 5.56 -0.75 -7.67
N LEU A 393 4.96 -0.46 -6.51
CA LEU A 393 4.93 0.89 -5.96
C LEU A 393 6.33 1.45 -5.70
N SER A 394 7.24 0.61 -5.21
CA SER A 394 8.65 0.95 -5.02
C SER A 394 9.33 1.27 -6.36
N ALA A 395 9.09 0.47 -7.40
CA ALA A 395 9.61 0.72 -8.74
C ALA A 395 9.07 2.02 -9.34
N VAL A 396 7.79 2.33 -9.12
CA VAL A 396 7.21 3.62 -9.48
C VAL A 396 7.95 4.74 -8.76
N LEU A 397 8.06 4.70 -7.43
CA LEU A 397 8.57 5.80 -6.62
C LEU A 397 10.09 6.02 -6.73
N PHE A 398 10.85 4.93 -6.76
CA PHE A 398 12.32 4.93 -6.64
C PHE A 398 13.04 4.50 -7.92
N GLY A 399 12.31 3.95 -8.89
CA GLY A 399 12.84 3.47 -10.17
C GLY A 399 13.12 1.98 -10.19
N ALA A 400 12.79 1.31 -11.30
CA ALA A 400 12.84 -0.14 -11.46
C ALA A 400 14.24 -0.79 -11.37
N SER A 401 15.32 -0.01 -11.33
CA SER A 401 16.69 -0.51 -11.20
C SER A 401 17.17 -0.52 -9.75
N GLN A 402 16.32 -0.18 -8.79
CA GLN A 402 16.66 -0.18 -7.37
C GLN A 402 16.41 -1.56 -6.78
N GLU A 403 17.00 -1.81 -5.61
CA GLU A 403 16.62 -2.96 -4.81
C GLU A 403 15.24 -2.71 -4.18
N HIS A 404 14.34 -3.66 -4.39
CA HIS A 404 12.94 -3.59 -4.00
C HIS A 404 12.56 -4.69 -3.00
N THR A 405 13.53 -5.24 -2.26
CA THR A 405 13.24 -6.13 -1.12
C THR A 405 12.59 -5.35 0.02
N LEU A 406 11.84 -6.04 0.90
CA LEU A 406 11.22 -5.39 2.06
C LEU A 406 12.29 -4.74 2.95
N ASP A 407 13.43 -5.40 3.17
CA ASP A 407 14.55 -4.84 3.94
C ASP A 407 15.10 -3.55 3.29
N ALA A 408 15.26 -3.53 1.97
CA ALA A 408 15.71 -2.33 1.25
C ALA A 408 14.67 -1.19 1.29
N LEU A 409 13.37 -1.52 1.32
CA LEU A 409 12.31 -0.53 1.51
C LEU A 409 12.30 0.02 2.92
N CYS A 410 12.43 -0.84 3.92
CA CYS A 410 12.49 -0.46 5.33
C CYS A 410 13.68 0.46 5.61
N ASP A 411 14.87 0.08 5.15
CA ASP A 411 16.09 0.90 5.25
C ASP A 411 15.96 2.24 4.52
N ARG A 412 15.29 2.28 3.36
CA ARG A 412 15.10 3.51 2.58
C ARG A 412 14.09 4.46 3.22
N LEU A 413 13.12 3.94 3.97
CA LEU A 413 11.98 4.69 4.50
C LEU A 413 12.02 4.89 6.02
N ASP A 414 13.15 4.56 6.65
CA ASP A 414 13.33 4.59 8.11
C ASP A 414 12.24 3.80 8.86
N VAL A 415 11.93 2.60 8.37
CA VAL A 415 11.06 1.63 9.04
C VAL A 415 11.94 0.56 9.69
N THR A 416 11.71 0.30 10.97
CA THR A 416 12.49 -0.68 11.74
C THR A 416 11.64 -1.91 12.01
N ILE A 417 12.14 -3.07 11.58
CA ILE A 417 11.54 -4.36 11.94
C ILE A 417 12.34 -4.92 13.12
N PRO A 418 11.73 -5.11 14.31
CA PRO A 418 12.40 -5.80 15.40
C PRO A 418 12.89 -7.17 14.94
N PRO A 419 14.15 -7.58 15.23
CA PRO A 419 14.69 -8.85 14.73
C PRO A 419 13.87 -10.08 15.12
N ALA A 420 13.16 -10.03 16.24
CA ALA A 420 12.30 -11.11 16.71
C ALA A 420 10.95 -11.22 15.94
N LEU A 421 10.57 -10.16 15.22
CA LEU A 421 9.34 -10.10 14.42
C LEU A 421 9.60 -10.29 12.92
N ARG A 422 10.85 -10.14 12.46
CA ARG A 422 11.23 -10.39 11.08
C ARG A 422 11.01 -11.87 10.75
N HIS A 423 10.44 -12.16 9.57
CA HIS A 423 10.02 -13.51 9.17
C HIS A 423 8.95 -14.10 10.09
N THR A 424 8.10 -13.23 10.62
CA THR A 424 6.78 -13.62 11.08
C THR A 424 5.79 -12.93 10.16
N ALA A 425 4.69 -13.62 9.81
CA ALA A 425 3.73 -13.04 8.88
C ALA A 425 3.16 -11.70 9.39
N MET A 426 2.93 -11.57 10.70
CA MET A 426 2.46 -10.31 11.28
C MET A 426 3.54 -9.23 11.28
N GLY A 427 4.80 -9.57 11.60
CA GLY A 427 5.90 -8.61 11.59
C GLY A 427 6.20 -8.05 10.19
N ASP A 428 6.19 -8.92 9.18
CA ASP A 428 6.42 -8.55 7.80
C ASP A 428 5.22 -7.78 7.20
N ALA A 429 3.97 -8.17 7.53
CA ALA A 429 2.78 -7.39 7.19
C ALA A 429 2.79 -5.99 7.83
N ARG A 430 3.23 -5.88 9.10
CA ARG A 430 3.39 -4.60 9.81
C ARG A 430 4.41 -3.70 9.15
N ALA A 431 5.59 -4.24 8.85
CA ALA A 431 6.64 -3.50 8.15
C ALA A 431 6.17 -3.04 6.76
N THR A 432 5.51 -3.92 6.01
CA THR A 432 4.92 -3.61 4.71
C THR A 432 3.88 -2.50 4.82
N ALA A 433 3.06 -2.49 5.87
CA ALA A 433 2.06 -1.46 6.11
C ALA A 433 2.70 -0.10 6.43
N GLU A 434 3.74 -0.06 7.25
CA GLU A 434 4.47 1.17 7.58
C GLU A 434 5.17 1.75 6.34
N VAL A 435 5.81 0.89 5.55
CA VAL A 435 6.37 1.24 4.24
C VAL A 435 5.29 1.80 3.32
N PHE A 436 4.14 1.12 3.22
CA PHE A 436 3.04 1.53 2.36
C PHE A 436 2.44 2.87 2.78
N CYS A 437 2.21 3.10 4.07
CA CYS A 437 1.74 4.38 4.62
C CYS A 437 2.69 5.53 4.27
N LYS A 438 4.01 5.29 4.24
CA LYS A 438 5.01 6.27 3.80
C LYS A 438 5.01 6.49 2.28
N MET A 439 4.71 5.47 1.49
CA MET A 439 4.63 5.57 0.03
C MET A 439 3.40 6.36 -0.45
N LEU A 440 2.25 6.24 0.21
CA LEU A 440 1.00 6.91 -0.17
C LEU A 440 1.16 8.43 -0.42
N PRO A 441 1.66 9.25 0.53
CA PRO A 441 1.84 10.68 0.29
C PRO A 441 2.92 10.97 -0.78
N MET A 442 3.88 10.07 -0.99
CA MET A 442 4.88 10.22 -2.06
C MET A 442 4.28 9.97 -3.46
N LEU A 443 3.29 9.08 -3.56
CA LEU A 443 2.53 8.84 -4.80
C LEU A 443 1.67 10.06 -5.12
N GLU A 444 0.96 10.61 -4.13
CA GLU A 444 0.17 11.84 -4.26
C GLU A 444 1.04 13.03 -4.68
N ALA A 445 2.23 13.20 -4.08
CA ALA A 445 3.19 14.23 -4.48
C ALA A 445 3.72 14.08 -5.91
N ARG A 446 3.64 12.87 -6.49
CA ARG A 446 3.94 12.61 -7.91
C ARG A 446 2.72 12.83 -8.83
N GLY A 447 1.58 13.21 -8.28
CA GLY A 447 0.32 13.41 -8.98
C GLY A 447 -0.52 12.14 -9.13
N LEU A 448 -0.13 11.02 -8.52
CA LEU A 448 -0.87 9.75 -8.55
C LEU A 448 -1.87 9.72 -7.39
N ASN A 449 -2.94 10.50 -7.52
CA ASN A 449 -3.90 10.73 -6.42
C ASN A 449 -5.03 9.71 -6.36
N THR A 450 -5.27 8.94 -7.42
CA THR A 450 -6.36 7.97 -7.51
C THR A 450 -5.84 6.55 -7.70
N PHE A 451 -6.66 5.57 -7.34
CA PHE A 451 -6.32 4.16 -7.50
C PHE A 451 -6.01 3.78 -8.95
N GLY A 452 -6.87 4.18 -9.90
CA GLY A 452 -6.66 3.89 -11.32
C GLY A 452 -5.39 4.51 -11.88
N ALA A 453 -5.01 5.71 -11.42
CA ALA A 453 -3.75 6.35 -11.81
C ALA A 453 -2.53 5.57 -11.30
N VAL A 454 -2.59 5.01 -10.09
CA VAL A 454 -1.54 4.15 -9.55
C VAL A 454 -1.44 2.87 -10.37
N LEU A 455 -2.57 2.19 -10.64
CA LEU A 455 -2.59 0.96 -11.43
C LEU A 455 -2.04 1.15 -12.86
N GLU A 456 -2.39 2.24 -13.54
CA GLU A 456 -1.85 2.53 -14.87
C GLU A 456 -0.32 2.62 -14.85
N GLU A 457 0.23 3.23 -13.79
CA GLU A 457 1.67 3.40 -13.65
C GLU A 457 2.38 2.09 -13.23
N THR A 458 1.79 1.28 -12.35
CA THR A 458 2.37 -0.04 -11.95
C THR A 458 2.45 -1.01 -13.12
N ARG A 459 1.46 -1.02 -14.02
CA ARG A 459 1.46 -1.85 -15.24
C ARG A 459 2.68 -1.62 -16.14
N ARG A 460 3.29 -0.43 -16.11
CA ARG A 460 4.53 -0.13 -16.85
C ARG A 460 5.75 -0.88 -16.30
N HIS A 461 5.64 -1.42 -15.10
CA HIS A 461 6.67 -2.16 -14.37
C HIS A 461 6.42 -3.67 -14.31
N GLY A 462 5.44 -4.20 -15.06
CA GLY A 462 5.08 -5.63 -15.07
C GLY A 462 6.18 -6.62 -15.48
N ARG A 463 7.37 -6.14 -15.86
CA ARG A 463 8.56 -6.99 -16.05
C ARG A 463 9.21 -7.42 -14.74
N LEU A 464 9.00 -6.67 -13.66
CA LEU A 464 9.53 -7.02 -12.34
C LEU A 464 8.74 -8.17 -11.75
N ILE A 465 7.42 -8.01 -11.73
CA ILE A 465 6.45 -8.94 -11.14
C ILE A 465 5.14 -8.78 -11.94
N GLU A 466 4.36 -9.85 -12.07
CA GLU A 466 3.06 -9.85 -12.74
C GLU A 466 2.05 -8.95 -11.98
N ASP A 467 1.37 -8.05 -12.69
CA ASP A 467 0.29 -7.25 -12.12
C ASP A 467 -0.97 -8.12 -11.96
N MET A 468 -1.71 -7.93 -10.87
CA MET A 468 -2.85 -8.76 -10.50
C MET A 468 -4.22 -8.14 -10.83
N ASN A 469 -4.29 -6.92 -11.41
CA ASN A 469 -5.53 -6.17 -11.64
C ASN A 469 -5.92 -5.95 -13.11
#